data_AF-A0A158ACC1-F1
#
_entry.id   AF-A0A158ACC1-F1
#
_cell.length_a   1.000
_cell.length_b   1.000
_cell.length_c   1.000
_cell.angle_alpha   90.00
_cell.angle_beta   90.00
_cell.angle_gamma   90.00
#
_symmetry.space_group_name_H-M   'P 1'
#
loop_
_entity.id
_entity.type
_entity.pdbx_description
1 polymer ?
#
loop_
_entity_poly.entity_id
_entity_poly.type
_entity_poly.pdbx_seq_one_letter_code
_entity_poly.pdbx_strand_id
1 'polypeptide(L)'
;MLLVTLELLPRGSEEQRRTLGQIRIINVGGDPAYGNYSIELMENREKSTRTASITDYPRHAGSTWDLVARAITMALAGKEELPPRPVHPWGHSEDWQ
;
A
#
# COMPACT_ATOMS: atom_id res chain seq x y z
N MET A 1 0.15 0.76 15.82
CA MET A 1 0.47 1.40 14.52
C MET A 1 1.41 0.49 13.76
N LEU A 2 1.21 0.34 12.46
CA LEU A 2 2.16 -0.33 11.56
C LEU A 2 2.86 0.73 10.72
N LEU A 3 4.17 0.59 10.55
CA LEU A 3 4.97 1.35 9.59
C LEU A 3 5.49 0.37 8.55
N VAL A 4 5.11 0.59 7.29
CA VAL A 4 5.57 -0.20 6.15
C VAL A 4 6.48 0.68 5.31
N THR A 5 7.69 0.21 5.03
CA THR A 5 8.67 0.94 4.21
C THR A 5 8.84 0.21 2.88
N LEU A 6 8.70 0.95 1.78
CA LEU A 6 9.05 0.46 0.46
C LEU A 6 10.52 0.80 0.20
N GLU A 7 11.37 -0.21 0.09
CA GLU A 7 12.79 -0.05 -0.21
C GLU A 7 13.12 -0.67 -1.57
N LEU A 8 13.94 0.06 -2.34
CA LEU A 8 14.61 -0.52 -3.50
C LEU A 8 15.96 -1.05 -3.05
N LEU A 9 16.20 -2.33 -3.30
CA LEU A 9 17.51 -2.97 -3.17
C LEU A 9 18.04 -3.27 -4.57
N PRO A 10 18.93 -2.43 -5.13
CA PRO A 10 19.49 -2.67 -6.45
C PRO A 10 20.17 -4.04 -6.51
N ARG A 11 19.66 -4.93 -7.37
CA ARG A 11 20.15 -6.32 -7.49
C ARG A 11 20.11 -7.11 -6.17
N GLY A 12 19.22 -6.74 -5.24
CA GLY A 12 19.15 -7.34 -3.91
C GLY A 12 20.24 -6.89 -2.93
N SER A 13 21.09 -5.91 -3.29
CA SER A 13 22.11 -5.37 -2.38
C SER A 13 21.48 -4.48 -1.32
N GLU A 14 21.64 -4.86 -0.05
CA GLU A 14 21.23 -4.04 1.10
C GLU A 14 22.08 -2.77 1.27
N GLU A 15 23.35 -2.80 0.86
CA GLU A 15 24.26 -1.66 0.97
C GLU A 15 23.82 -0.49 0.07
N GLN A 16 23.20 -0.80 -1.07
CA GLN A 16 22.71 0.18 -2.04
C GLN A 16 21.22 0.49 -1.83
N ARG A 17 20.64 0.07 -0.70
CA ARG A 17 19.20 0.26 -0.46
C ARG A 17 18.84 1.74 -0.41
N ARG A 18 17.65 2.05 -0.91
CA ARG A 18 17.04 3.38 -0.74
C ARG A 18 15.55 3.26 -0.51
N THR A 19 15.02 4.08 0.39
CA THR A 19 13.59 4.19 0.64
C THR A 19 12.90 4.89 -0.53
N LEU A 20 11.87 4.28 -1.08
CA LEU A 20 11.01 4.84 -2.13
C LEU A 20 9.69 5.41 -1.58
N GLY A 21 9.25 4.94 -0.42
CA GLY A 21 8.00 5.41 0.18
C GLY A 21 7.71 4.74 1.52
N GLN A 22 6.66 5.22 2.18
CA GLN A 22 6.21 4.71 3.47
C GLN A 22 4.68 4.67 3.52
N ILE A 23 4.14 3.73 4.29
CA ILE A 23 2.74 3.69 4.67
C ILE A 23 2.65 3.59 6.19
N ARG A 24 1.85 4.45 6.80
CA ARG A 24 1.49 4.39 8.21
C ARG A 24 0.05 3.90 8.33
N ILE A 25 -0.17 2.86 9.12
CA ILE A 25 -1.49 2.30 9.40
C ILE A 25 -1.74 2.44 10.90
N ILE A 26 -2.61 3.37 11.25
CA ILE A 26 -2.86 3.80 12.62
C ILE A 26 -4.23 3.28 13.04
N ASN A 27 -4.29 2.43 14.08
CA ASN A 27 -5.58 2.08 14.67
C ASN A 27 -6.14 3.31 15.39
N VAL A 28 -7.31 3.77 14.96
CA VAL A 28 -8.01 4.96 15.48
C VAL A 28 -9.27 4.59 16.26
N GLY A 29 -9.58 3.31 16.44
CA GLY A 29 -10.74 2.84 17.19
C GLY A 29 -11.23 1.45 16.79
N GLY A 30 -12.48 1.16 17.19
CA GLY A 30 -13.11 -0.15 17.03
C GLY A 30 -13.23 -0.91 18.35
N ASP A 31 -13.41 -2.21 18.27
CA ASP A 31 -13.63 -3.11 19.41
C ASP A 31 -12.58 -4.25 19.43
N PRO A 32 -12.66 -5.24 20.34
CA PRO A 32 -11.71 -6.35 20.37
C PRO A 32 -11.67 -7.19 19.09
N ALA A 33 -12.78 -7.29 18.36
CA ALA A 33 -12.92 -8.05 17.13
C ALA A 33 -12.67 -7.25 15.85
N TYR A 34 -12.97 -5.96 15.87
CA TYR A 34 -12.93 -5.09 14.70
C TYR A 34 -12.04 -3.85 14.94
N GLY A 35 -11.25 -3.48 13.94
CA GLY A 35 -10.38 -2.31 13.99
C GLY A 35 -10.74 -1.27 12.94
N ASN A 36 -10.71 0.00 13.35
CA ASN A 36 -10.77 1.14 12.45
C ASN A 36 -9.35 1.69 12.26
N TYR A 37 -8.91 1.86 11.02
CA TYR A 37 -7.55 2.24 10.69
C TYR A 37 -7.52 3.48 9.81
N SER A 38 -6.71 4.47 10.19
CA SER A 38 -6.29 5.59 9.35
C SER A 38 -5.00 5.21 8.62
N ILE A 39 -4.90 5.59 7.35
CA ILE A 39 -3.80 5.24 6.46
C ILE A 39 -3.19 6.52 5.92
N GLU A 40 -1.87 6.65 6.04
CA GLU A 40 -1.09 7.71 5.40
C GLU A 40 -0.07 7.05 4.47
N LEU A 41 -0.16 7.32 3.16
CA LEU A 41 0.77 6.84 2.15
C LEU A 41 1.62 8.01 1.65
N MET A 42 2.93 7.82 1.68
CA MET A 42 3.93 8.82 1.32
C MET A 42 4.87 8.24 0.25
N GLU A 43 5.02 8.93 -0.88
CA GLU A 43 6.00 8.59 -1.91
C GLU A 43 7.18 9.56 -1.85
N ASN A 44 8.42 9.06 -1.89
CA ASN A 44 9.62 9.87 -1.64
C ASN A 44 9.95 10.85 -2.79
N ARG A 45 9.18 10.82 -3.90
CA ARG A 45 9.36 11.69 -5.06
C ARG A 45 8.32 12.80 -5.17
N GLU A 46 7.18 12.69 -4.49
CA GLU A 46 6.13 13.69 -4.47
C GLU A 46 5.87 14.11 -3.02
N LYS A 47 5.71 15.41 -2.75
CA LYS A 47 5.16 15.86 -1.45
C LYS A 47 3.69 15.45 -1.25
N SER A 48 3.15 14.57 -2.10
CA SER A 48 1.79 14.09 -2.01
C SER A 48 1.71 12.99 -0.95
N THR A 49 1.07 13.33 0.16
CA THR A 49 0.55 12.33 1.08
C THR A 49 -0.86 11.98 0.64
N ARG A 50 -1.14 10.69 0.42
CA ARG A 50 -2.52 10.20 0.26
C ARG A 50 -3.01 9.69 1.59
N THR A 51 -4.25 9.99 1.93
CA THR A 51 -4.90 9.49 3.13
C THR A 51 -6.09 8.63 2.78
N ALA A 52 -6.34 7.60 3.59
CA ALA A 52 -7.50 6.72 3.46
C ALA A 52 -7.88 6.16 4.83
N SER A 53 -9.02 5.49 4.91
CA SER A 53 -9.44 4.77 6.10
C SER A 53 -10.01 3.40 5.76
N ILE A 54 -9.81 2.44 6.65
CA ILE A 54 -10.51 1.15 6.65
C ILE A 54 -11.32 1.09 7.93
N THR A 55 -12.59 0.74 7.84
CA THR A 55 -13.50 0.59 8.98
C THR A 55 -13.89 -0.87 9.16
N ASP A 56 -14.14 -1.26 10.41
CA ASP A 56 -14.64 -2.57 10.78
C ASP A 56 -13.79 -3.74 10.25
N TYR A 57 -12.46 -3.58 10.23
CA TYR A 57 -11.54 -4.62 9.78
C TYR A 57 -11.46 -5.76 10.81
N PRO A 58 -11.79 -7.02 10.44
CA PRO A 58 -11.74 -8.15 11.37
C PRO A 58 -10.30 -8.47 11.80
N ARG A 59 -10.00 -8.35 13.10
CA ARG A 59 -8.65 -8.56 13.65
C ARG A 59 -8.25 -10.04 13.73
N HIS A 60 -9.23 -10.94 13.74
CA HIS A 60 -9.03 -12.36 14.02
C HIS A 60 -8.81 -13.22 12.77
N ALA A 61 -8.98 -12.66 11.57
CA ALA A 61 -9.23 -13.46 10.37
C ALA A 61 -8.11 -13.44 9.30
N GLY A 62 -7.01 -12.72 9.51
CA GLY A 62 -6.04 -12.52 8.43
C GLY A 62 -4.60 -12.29 8.88
N SER A 63 -3.68 -12.54 7.94
CA SER A 63 -2.30 -12.08 8.05
C SER A 63 -2.27 -10.55 8.17
N THR A 64 -1.33 -9.99 8.94
CA THR A 64 -1.08 -8.54 8.94
C THR A 64 -0.84 -8.00 7.52
N TRP A 65 -0.33 -8.84 6.61
CA TRP A 65 -0.17 -8.49 5.19
C TRP A 65 -1.49 -8.25 4.45
N ASP A 66 -2.60 -8.85 4.89
CA ASP A 66 -3.93 -8.55 4.33
C ASP A 66 -4.33 -7.11 4.63
N LEU A 67 -4.18 -6.67 5.89
CA LEU A 67 -4.39 -5.27 6.28
C LEU A 67 -3.47 -4.32 5.50
N VAL A 68 -2.20 -4.70 5.30
CA VAL A 68 -1.26 -3.91 4.50
C VAL A 68 -1.71 -3.80 3.04
N ALA A 69 -2.11 -4.92 2.43
CA ALA A 69 -2.59 -4.95 1.05
C ALA A 69 -3.84 -4.08 0.88
N ARG A 70 -4.84 -4.21 1.77
CA ARG A 70 -6.04 -3.37 1.76
C ARG A 70 -5.70 -1.90 1.98
N ALA A 71 -4.77 -1.59 2.87
CA ALA A 71 -4.34 -0.22 3.11
C ALA A 71 -3.69 0.43 1.88
N ILE A 72 -2.78 -0.29 1.22
CA ILE A 72 -2.18 0.13 -0.06
C ILE A 72 -3.30 0.39 -1.08
N THR A 73 -4.23 -0.53 -1.18
CA THR A 73 -5.28 -0.52 -2.18
C THR A 73 -6.25 0.63 -1.96
N MET A 74 -6.72 0.84 -0.73
CA MET A 74 -7.53 2.00 -0.35
C MET A 74 -6.81 3.32 -0.62
N ALA A 75 -5.53 3.45 -0.26
CA ALA A 75 -4.77 4.68 -0.48
C ALA A 75 -4.50 4.97 -1.96
N LEU A 76 -4.39 3.94 -2.81
CA LEU A 76 -4.10 4.09 -4.24
C LEU A 76 -5.36 4.21 -5.11
N ALA A 77 -6.41 3.47 -4.78
CA ALA A 77 -7.61 3.31 -5.62
C ALA A 77 -8.90 3.85 -4.97
N GLY A 78 -8.89 4.21 -3.69
CA GLY A 78 -10.07 4.66 -2.95
C GLY A 78 -11.07 3.55 -2.60
N LYS A 79 -10.73 2.30 -2.88
CA LYS A 79 -11.54 1.10 -2.60
C LYS A 79 -10.62 -0.07 -2.26
N GLU A 80 -11.13 -1.13 -1.63
CA GLU A 80 -10.37 -2.33 -1.27
C GLU A 80 -10.18 -3.28 -2.47
N GLU A 81 -9.91 -2.74 -3.65
CA GLU A 81 -9.66 -3.48 -4.90
C GLU A 81 -8.44 -2.92 -5.64
N LEU A 82 -7.56 -3.79 -6.12
CA LEU A 82 -6.32 -3.38 -6.78
C LEU A 82 -6.60 -2.36 -7.90
N PRO A 83 -5.80 -1.27 -7.99
CA PRO A 83 -5.91 -0.36 -9.12
C PRO A 83 -5.65 -1.12 -10.43
N PRO A 84 -6.17 -0.64 -11.57
CA PRO A 84 -5.88 -1.25 -12.86
C PRO A 84 -4.38 -1.32 -13.09
N ARG A 85 -3.91 -2.43 -13.66
CA ARG A 85 -2.50 -2.61 -13.99
C ARG A 85 -2.05 -1.46 -14.90
N PRO A 86 -0.98 -0.72 -14.55
CA PRO A 86 -0.46 0.31 -15.43
C PRO A 86 -0.06 -0.30 -16.77
N VAL A 87 -0.55 0.27 -17.87
CA VAL A 87 -0.11 -0.04 -19.22
C VAL A 87 1.03 0.90 -19.60
N HIS A 88 2.07 0.37 -20.24
CA HIS A 88 3.14 1.22 -20.73
C HIS A 88 2.60 2.08 -21.88
N PRO A 89 2.86 3.41 -21.92
CA PRO A 89 2.31 4.28 -22.97
C PRO A 89 2.68 3.86 -24.40
N TRP A 90 3.77 3.11 -24.54
CA TRP A 90 4.32 2.65 -25.82
C TRP A 90 4.13 1.14 -26.04
N GLY A 91 3.32 0.47 -25.21
CA GLY A 91 3.06 -0.96 -25.28
C GLY A 91 1.89 -1.32 -26.19
N HIS A 92 1.90 -0.87 -27.44
CA HIS A 92 1.18 -1.60 -28.48
C HIS A 92 2.08 -2.76 -28.88
N SER A 93 1.88 -3.92 -28.25
CA SER A 93 2.34 -5.16 -28.86
C SER A 93 1.44 -5.39 -30.08
N GLU A 94 1.87 -4.93 -31.25
CA GLU A 94 1.47 -5.60 -32.48
C GLU A 94 1.85 -7.06 -32.32
N ASP A 95 0.83 -7.90 -32.48
CA ASP A 95 0.90 -9.34 -32.40
C ASP A 95 2.01 -9.86 -33.33
N TRP A 96 3.08 -10.40 -32.74
CA TRP A 96 3.99 -11.26 -33.48
C TRP A 96 3.33 -12.63 -33.61
N GLN A 97 2.60 -12.83 -34.71
CA GLN A 97 2.26 -14.16 -35.27
C GLN A 97 3.47 -14.76 -35.98
#